data_AF-A0A950RKU1-F1
#
_entry.id   AF-A0A950RKU1-F1
#
_cell.length_a   1.000
_cell.length_b   1.000
_cell.length_c   1.000
_cell.angle_alpha   90.00
_cell.angle_beta   90.00
_cell.angle_gamma   90.00
#
_symmetry.space_group_name_H-M   'P 1'
#
loop_
_entity.id
_entity.type
_entity.pdbx_description
1 polymer ?
#
loop_
_entity_poly.entity_id
_entity_poly.type
_entity_poly.pdbx_seq_one_letter_code
_entity_poly.pdbx_strand_id
1 'polypeptide(L)'
;NADGSWGYQGQGQHWADSMTCAGLLGLAVGQGILQEGSPRPDVVQAPDIARGLAYLGRVIDKEGSPGKAALSRKMGRHLVHANARGDLYFLWSLERVGVIYDLSRIEGKDWYAWGAPMIVDHQNADGSWSDTFPGIVDTSFALLFLRRVNVATDLTSKLKLLSKPHQEEAGSGIPSTPEDRQEVSTTPGGNAPKGKTWELKARGGKDK
;
A
#
# COMPACT_ATOMS: atom_id res chain seq x y z
N ASN A 1 -8.05 11.13 15.32
CA ASN A 1 -7.95 12.46 15.96
C ASN A 1 -8.43 13.57 15.03
N ALA A 2 -8.69 14.77 15.56
CA ALA A 2 -9.23 15.90 14.79
C ALA A 2 -8.31 16.37 13.64
N ASP A 3 -7.00 16.18 13.81
CA ASP A 3 -5.93 16.46 12.85
C ASP A 3 -5.69 15.33 11.82
N GLY A 4 -6.42 14.21 11.93
CA GLY A 4 -6.27 13.04 11.06
C GLY A 4 -5.29 11.98 11.56
N SER A 5 -4.61 12.19 12.70
CA SER A 5 -3.73 11.17 13.27
C SER A 5 -4.49 10.08 14.02
N TRP A 6 -3.81 8.95 14.24
CA TRP A 6 -4.21 7.93 15.21
C TRP A 6 -3.26 7.95 16.40
N GLY A 7 -3.81 7.78 17.61
CA GLY A 7 -3.03 7.65 18.84
C GLY A 7 -2.99 6.19 19.33
N TYR A 8 -2.08 5.91 20.27
CA TYR A 8 -2.07 4.62 20.98
C TYR A 8 -3.01 4.70 22.19
N GLN A 9 -3.78 3.63 22.44
CA GLN A 9 -4.86 3.59 23.43
C GLN A 9 -4.45 4.18 24.80
N GLY A 10 -5.23 5.15 25.29
CA GLY A 10 -5.00 5.81 26.60
C GLY A 10 -3.76 6.70 26.69
N GLN A 11 -2.97 6.82 25.61
CA GLN A 11 -1.71 7.60 25.57
C GLN A 11 -1.86 8.93 24.80
N GLY A 12 -3.08 9.34 24.46
CA GLY A 12 -3.35 10.59 23.76
C GLY A 12 -2.62 10.69 22.42
N GLN A 13 -1.85 11.77 22.22
CA GLN A 13 -1.10 12.04 21.00
C GLN A 13 0.34 11.46 21.02
N HIS A 14 0.70 10.66 22.02
CA HIS A 14 1.99 9.98 21.99
C HIS A 14 2.08 8.99 20.83
N TRP A 15 3.21 9.07 20.12
CA TRP A 15 3.58 8.20 19.00
C TRP A 15 2.67 8.30 17.77
N ALA A 16 1.97 9.44 17.63
CA ALA A 16 0.96 9.67 16.61
C ALA A 16 1.48 9.43 15.17
N ASP A 17 2.76 9.64 14.89
CA ASP A 17 3.31 9.43 13.54
C ASP A 17 3.33 7.95 13.19
N SER A 18 3.92 7.13 14.04
CA SER A 18 3.95 5.67 13.85
C SER A 18 2.56 5.02 13.96
N MET A 19 1.70 5.54 14.84
CA MET A 19 0.35 5.02 15.01
C MET A 19 -0.56 5.38 13.84
N THR A 20 -0.34 6.53 13.21
CA THR A 20 -1.00 6.88 11.96
C THR A 20 -0.61 5.92 10.84
N CYS A 21 0.67 5.58 10.72
CA CYS A 21 1.10 4.55 9.78
C CYS A 21 0.42 3.20 10.07
N ALA A 22 0.36 2.77 11.33
CA ALA A 22 -0.29 1.52 11.73
C ALA A 22 -1.80 1.52 11.42
N GLY A 23 -2.50 2.62 11.67
CA GLY A 23 -3.91 2.78 11.33
C GLY A 23 -4.17 2.66 9.83
N LEU A 24 -3.35 3.35 9.01
CA LEU A 24 -3.40 3.26 7.55
C LEU A 24 -3.12 1.83 7.05
N LEU A 25 -2.11 1.16 7.60
CA LEU A 25 -1.84 -0.26 7.29
C LEU A 25 -3.03 -1.16 7.60
N GLY A 26 -3.66 -0.99 8.76
CA GLY A 26 -4.85 -1.74 9.16
C GLY A 26 -6.02 -1.52 8.20
N LEU A 27 -6.27 -0.28 7.78
CA LEU A 27 -7.30 0.06 6.81
C LEU A 27 -7.01 -0.55 5.44
N ALA A 28 -5.77 -0.46 4.95
CA ALA A 28 -5.38 -1.06 3.67
C ALA A 28 -5.59 -2.58 3.66
N VAL A 29 -5.20 -3.28 4.74
CA VAL A 29 -5.40 -4.73 4.89
C VAL A 29 -6.89 -5.07 4.96
N GLY A 30 -7.67 -4.36 5.78
CA GLY A 30 -9.11 -4.58 5.90
C GLY A 30 -9.84 -4.41 4.57
N GLN A 31 -9.49 -3.38 3.80
CA GLN A 31 -10.04 -3.19 2.44
C GLN A 31 -9.58 -4.30 1.48
N GLY A 32 -8.34 -4.76 1.58
CA GLY A 32 -7.83 -5.88 0.78
C GLY A 32 -8.58 -7.20 1.00
N ILE A 33 -9.06 -7.44 2.23
CA ILE A 33 -9.85 -8.63 2.60
C ILE A 33 -11.30 -8.52 2.12
N LEU A 34 -11.91 -7.33 2.24
CA LEU A 34 -13.34 -7.13 1.94
C LEU A 34 -13.65 -7.00 0.43
N GLN A 35 -12.64 -6.83 -0.42
CA GLN A 35 -12.81 -6.47 -1.84
C GLN A 35 -12.51 -7.62 -2.83
N GLU A 36 -12.59 -8.89 -2.42
CA GLU A 36 -12.65 -10.00 -3.39
C GLU A 36 -13.92 -9.87 -4.27
N GLY A 37 -13.76 -9.38 -5.50
CA GLY A 37 -14.80 -9.45 -6.56
C GLY A 37 -15.49 -8.13 -6.97
N SER A 38 -15.05 -6.96 -6.50
CA SER A 38 -15.62 -5.64 -6.89
C SER A 38 -14.58 -4.70 -7.53
N PRO A 39 -14.92 -3.86 -8.53
CA PRO A 39 -14.04 -2.80 -9.02
C PRO A 39 -13.69 -1.83 -7.90
N ARG A 40 -12.43 -1.40 -7.84
CA ARG A 40 -11.95 -0.58 -6.73
C ARG A 40 -12.37 0.87 -6.86
N PRO A 41 -13.04 1.46 -5.85
CA PRO A 41 -12.97 2.89 -5.64
C PRO A 41 -11.51 3.28 -5.41
N ASP A 42 -11.13 4.51 -5.74
CA ASP A 42 -9.80 5.03 -5.42
C ASP A 42 -9.55 4.93 -3.90
N VAL A 43 -8.71 3.97 -3.50
CA VAL A 43 -8.49 3.56 -2.09
C VAL A 43 -7.96 4.73 -1.26
N VAL A 44 -7.30 5.70 -1.92
CA VAL A 44 -6.76 6.91 -1.31
C VAL A 44 -7.88 7.90 -0.94
N GLN A 45 -9.05 7.82 -1.57
CA GLN A 45 -10.16 8.77 -1.38
C GLN A 45 -11.06 8.45 -0.19
N ALA A 46 -10.88 7.32 0.50
CA ALA A 46 -11.64 7.06 1.72
C ALA A 46 -11.32 8.17 2.75
N PRO A 47 -12.32 8.82 3.38
CA PRO A 47 -12.10 10.02 4.19
C PRO A 47 -11.05 9.85 5.28
N ASP A 48 -11.03 8.69 5.95
CA ASP A 48 -10.07 8.39 7.01
C ASP A 48 -8.64 8.23 6.46
N ILE A 49 -8.50 7.56 5.32
CA ILE A 49 -7.21 7.35 4.64
C ILE A 49 -6.64 8.68 4.17
N ALA A 50 -7.46 9.50 3.50
CA ALA A 50 -7.07 10.83 3.04
C ALA A 50 -6.62 11.73 4.20
N ARG A 51 -7.35 11.73 5.32
CA ARG A 51 -6.98 12.50 6.53
C ARG A 51 -5.66 12.02 7.13
N GLY A 52 -5.42 10.71 7.13
CA GLY A 52 -4.18 10.10 7.57
C GLY A 52 -2.98 10.46 6.71
N LEU A 53 -3.12 10.37 5.40
CA LEU A 53 -2.08 10.77 4.45
C LEU A 53 -1.81 12.27 4.53
N ALA A 54 -2.84 13.10 4.66
CA ALA A 54 -2.70 14.54 4.90
C ALA A 54 -1.94 14.84 6.20
N TYR A 55 -2.16 14.06 7.27
CA TYR A 55 -1.36 14.14 8.49
C TYR A 55 0.11 13.81 8.22
N LEU A 56 0.40 12.67 7.59
CA LEU A 56 1.77 12.26 7.28
C LEU A 56 2.49 13.24 6.35
N GLY A 57 1.79 13.88 5.42
CA GLY A 57 2.34 14.94 4.58
C GLY A 57 2.85 16.14 5.37
N ARG A 58 2.30 16.43 6.55
CA ARG A 58 2.81 17.46 7.46
C ARG A 58 4.00 17.00 8.31
N VAL A 59 4.15 15.69 8.50
CA VAL A 59 5.26 15.08 9.23
C VAL A 59 6.50 14.96 8.34
N ILE A 60 6.30 14.56 7.08
CA ILE A 60 7.38 14.49 6.09
C ILE A 60 7.90 15.90 5.85
N ASP A 61 9.22 16.05 5.90
CA ASP A 61 9.88 17.34 5.63
C ASP A 61 9.35 18.47 6.54
N LYS A 62 9.05 18.13 7.80
CA LYS A 62 8.67 19.12 8.81
C LYS A 62 9.88 20.01 9.11
N GLU A 63 9.66 21.32 9.20
CA GLU A 63 10.71 22.26 9.62
C GLU A 63 11.31 21.82 10.96
N GLY A 64 12.61 21.54 10.97
CA GLY A 64 13.32 20.94 12.10
C GLY A 64 13.76 19.49 11.89
N SER A 65 13.32 18.80 10.83
CA SER A 65 13.98 17.57 10.35
C SER A 65 15.41 17.94 9.89
N PRO A 66 16.48 17.33 10.45
CA PRO A 66 17.83 17.82 10.28
C PRO A 66 18.38 17.55 8.86
N GLY A 67 18.09 18.46 7.94
CA GLY A 67 18.96 18.85 6.82
C GLY A 67 20.07 19.83 7.23
N LYS A 68 20.22 20.11 8.53
CA LYS A 68 21.35 20.85 9.12
C LYS A 68 22.16 19.93 10.03
N ALA A 69 22.90 19.03 9.39
CA ALA A 69 23.69 17.91 9.92
C ALA A 69 24.76 18.24 10.99
N ALA A 70 24.88 19.47 11.48
CA ALA A 70 25.95 19.86 12.42
C ALA A 70 25.57 19.74 13.91
N LEU A 71 24.28 19.90 14.25
CA LEU A 71 23.80 19.87 15.64
C LEU A 71 23.27 18.50 16.09
N SER A 72 22.62 17.74 15.20
CA SER A 72 22.11 16.39 15.52
C SER A 72 23.24 15.40 15.87
N ARG A 73 24.39 15.50 15.17
CA ARG A 73 25.60 14.71 15.49
C ARG A 73 26.16 14.93 16.90
N LYS A 74 25.90 16.08 17.52
CA LYS A 74 26.44 16.42 18.85
C LYS A 74 25.53 16.01 20.01
N MET A 75 24.22 15.83 19.77
CA MET A 75 23.26 15.46 20.81
C MET A 75 22.74 14.03 20.68
N GLY A 76 22.91 13.41 19.52
CA GLY A 76 22.50 12.04 19.22
C GLY A 76 20.98 11.86 19.23
N ARG A 77 20.52 10.82 18.53
CA ARG A 77 19.23 10.13 18.72
C ARG A 77 18.04 10.51 17.85
N HIS A 78 18.08 11.57 17.01
CA HIS A 78 16.94 11.84 16.12
C HIS A 78 17.37 12.20 14.68
N LEU A 79 16.97 11.34 13.73
CA LEU A 79 17.13 11.52 12.29
C LEU A 79 16.07 12.47 11.72
N VAL A 80 14.82 12.39 12.21
CA VAL A 80 13.68 13.14 11.69
C VAL A 80 12.80 13.77 12.78
N HIS A 81 13.08 13.47 14.06
CA HIS A 81 12.29 13.92 15.21
C HIS A 81 10.82 13.50 15.10
N ALA A 82 10.58 12.25 14.72
CA ALA A 82 9.24 11.71 14.63
C ALA A 82 8.62 11.60 16.03
N ASN A 83 7.33 11.92 16.12
CA ASN A 83 6.52 11.52 17.27
C ASN A 83 6.22 10.02 17.14
N ALA A 84 7.22 9.22 17.50
CA ALA A 84 7.22 7.77 17.49
C ALA A 84 8.15 7.25 18.59
N ARG A 85 8.17 5.93 18.80
CA ARG A 85 9.12 5.31 19.74
C ARG A 85 10.57 5.38 19.26
N GLY A 86 10.80 5.57 17.97
CA GLY A 86 12.10 5.77 17.34
C GLY A 86 11.90 6.26 15.91
N ASP A 87 12.85 7.03 15.40
CA ASP A 87 12.83 7.61 14.06
C ASP A 87 12.99 6.53 12.98
N LEU A 88 13.86 5.53 13.18
CA LEU A 88 14.01 4.42 12.25
C LEU A 88 12.75 3.55 12.20
N TYR A 89 12.08 3.36 13.35
CA TYR A 89 10.79 2.68 13.40
C TYR A 89 9.69 3.46 12.66
N PHE A 90 9.66 4.78 12.82
CA PHE A 90 8.74 5.63 12.06
C PHE A 90 9.02 5.57 10.56
N LEU A 91 10.27 5.77 10.13
CA LEU A 91 10.65 5.77 8.71
C LEU A 91 10.25 4.44 8.08
N TRP A 92 10.59 3.32 8.70
CA TRP A 92 10.13 2.00 8.26
C TRP A 92 8.61 1.90 8.13
N SER A 93 7.86 2.42 9.11
CA SER A 93 6.39 2.43 9.11
C SER A 93 5.82 3.30 7.98
N LEU A 94 6.43 4.45 7.72
CA LEU A 94 6.09 5.35 6.62
C LEU A 94 6.30 4.67 5.27
N GLU A 95 7.40 3.93 5.13
CA GLU A 95 7.66 3.17 3.91
C GLU A 95 6.65 2.03 3.71
N ARG A 96 6.18 1.38 4.79
CA ARG A 96 5.07 0.41 4.69
C ARG A 96 3.80 1.06 4.12
N VAL A 97 3.47 2.30 4.54
CA VAL A 97 2.35 3.07 3.99
C VAL A 97 2.58 3.40 2.52
N GLY A 98 3.76 3.92 2.17
CA GLY A 98 4.12 4.23 0.79
C GLY A 98 3.99 3.02 -0.13
N VAL A 99 4.46 1.85 0.30
CA VAL A 99 4.40 0.61 -0.50
C VAL A 99 2.99 0.02 -0.59
N ILE A 100 2.25 -0.07 0.52
CA ILE A 100 0.94 -0.74 0.51
C ILE A 100 -0.11 0.04 -0.27
N TYR A 101 -0.01 1.38 -0.30
CA TYR A 101 -0.87 2.24 -1.10
C TYR A 101 -0.30 2.55 -2.49
N ASP A 102 0.86 1.98 -2.86
CA ASP A 102 1.59 2.24 -4.11
C ASP A 102 1.86 3.74 -4.37
N LEU A 103 2.19 4.47 -3.30
CA LEU A 103 2.46 5.90 -3.31
C LEU A 103 3.95 6.17 -3.45
N SER A 104 4.37 6.78 -4.57
CA SER A 104 5.72 7.36 -4.70
C SER A 104 5.85 8.68 -3.94
N ARG A 105 4.72 9.35 -3.65
CA ARG A 105 4.65 10.61 -2.92
C ARG A 105 3.46 10.61 -1.97
N ILE A 106 3.61 11.28 -0.83
CA ILE A 106 2.52 11.55 0.12
C ILE A 106 2.38 13.06 0.21
N GLU A 107 1.19 13.59 -0.10
CA GLU A 107 0.94 15.05 -0.17
C GLU A 107 1.97 15.79 -1.02
N GLY A 108 2.33 15.22 -2.18
CA GLY A 108 3.30 15.80 -3.12
C GLY A 108 4.77 15.64 -2.71
N LYS A 109 5.06 15.11 -1.52
CA LYS A 109 6.43 14.92 -1.00
C LYS A 109 6.93 13.51 -1.29
N ASP A 110 8.13 13.41 -1.86
CA ASP A 110 8.80 12.13 -2.08
C ASP A 110 9.41 11.64 -0.77
N TRP A 111 8.68 10.76 -0.09
CA TRP A 111 9.03 10.26 1.23
C TRP A 111 10.32 9.44 1.23
N TYR A 112 10.64 8.76 0.12
CA TYR A 112 11.86 7.94 0.02
C TYR A 112 13.08 8.80 -0.25
N ALA A 113 12.98 9.73 -1.21
CA ALA A 113 14.05 10.69 -1.50
C ALA A 113 14.34 11.60 -0.30
N TRP A 114 13.34 11.87 0.54
CA TRP A 114 13.51 12.56 1.82
C TRP A 114 14.21 11.68 2.86
N GLY A 115 13.70 10.48 3.14
CA GLY A 115 14.18 9.64 4.24
C GLY A 115 15.52 8.94 3.99
N ALA A 116 15.76 8.46 2.76
CA ALA A 116 16.91 7.58 2.48
C ALA A 116 18.27 8.24 2.72
N PRO A 117 18.52 9.49 2.28
CA PRO A 117 19.79 10.16 2.55
C PRO A 117 20.09 10.27 4.05
N MET A 118 19.08 10.61 4.86
CA MET A 118 19.25 10.73 6.32
C MET A 118 19.65 9.41 6.98
N ILE A 119 19.11 8.29 6.51
CA ILE A 119 19.51 6.97 6.99
C ILE A 119 20.95 6.67 6.56
N VAL A 120 21.30 6.84 5.28
CA VAL A 120 22.65 6.52 4.77
C VAL A 120 23.71 7.36 5.46
N ASP A 121 23.47 8.66 5.68
CA ASP A 121 24.40 9.58 6.33
C ASP A 121 24.66 9.24 7.81
N HIS A 122 23.79 8.43 8.43
CA HIS A 122 23.89 8.00 9.83
C HIS A 122 24.30 6.52 9.98
N GLN A 123 24.79 5.88 8.91
CA GLN A 123 25.34 4.52 9.01
C GLN A 123 26.64 4.53 9.84
N ASN A 124 26.75 3.62 10.81
CA ASN A 124 27.97 3.42 11.59
C ASN A 124 29.07 2.79 10.73
N ALA A 125 30.32 2.90 11.18
CA ALA A 125 31.48 2.33 10.47
C ALA A 125 31.42 0.80 10.33
N ASP A 126 30.72 0.10 11.23
CA ASP A 126 30.49 -1.35 11.17
C ASP A 126 29.28 -1.73 10.29
N GLY A 127 28.64 -0.75 9.66
CA GLY A 127 27.46 -0.92 8.82
C GLY A 127 26.13 -0.95 9.57
N SER A 128 26.15 -0.86 10.89
CA SER A 128 24.93 -0.85 11.72
C SER A 128 24.27 0.53 11.77
N TRP A 129 23.05 0.55 12.32
CA TRP A 129 22.37 1.78 12.75
C TRP A 129 21.93 1.66 14.20
N SER A 130 21.86 2.80 14.88
CA SER A 130 21.40 2.90 16.26
C SER A 130 20.54 4.15 16.45
N ASP A 131 19.40 3.97 17.11
CA ASP A 131 18.41 4.99 17.43
C ASP A 131 17.88 4.71 18.85
N THR A 132 16.68 4.14 18.99
CA THR A 132 16.02 3.98 20.28
C THR A 132 15.94 2.52 20.72
N PHE A 133 16.04 1.57 19.80
CA PHE A 133 15.91 0.15 20.11
C PHE A 133 17.28 -0.52 20.28
N PRO A 134 17.45 -1.40 21.27
CA PRO A 134 18.73 -2.04 21.51
C PRO A 134 19.06 -3.09 20.43
N GLY A 135 20.36 -3.31 20.23
CA GLY A 135 20.88 -4.37 19.38
C GLY A 135 20.53 -4.21 17.91
N ILE A 136 20.09 -5.29 17.27
CA ILE A 136 19.90 -5.36 15.81
C ILE A 136 18.63 -4.68 15.29
N VAL A 137 17.76 -4.20 16.18
CA VAL A 137 16.41 -3.77 15.82
C VAL A 137 16.43 -2.53 14.94
N ASP A 138 17.21 -1.51 15.30
CA ASP A 138 17.34 -0.27 14.52
C ASP A 138 18.01 -0.52 13.16
N THR A 139 19.03 -1.38 13.14
CA THR A 139 19.64 -1.85 11.89
C THR A 139 18.62 -2.53 10.99
N SER A 140 17.72 -3.34 11.55
CA SER A 140 16.66 -4.01 10.79
C SER A 140 15.70 -2.99 10.18
N PHE A 141 15.25 -1.98 10.94
CA PHE A 141 14.36 -0.94 10.43
C PHE A 141 15.01 -0.10 9.31
N ALA A 142 16.28 0.28 9.49
CA ALA A 142 17.04 1.00 8.46
C ALA A 142 17.11 0.22 7.14
N LEU A 143 17.47 -1.08 7.21
CA LEU A 143 17.57 -1.93 6.03
C LEU A 143 16.21 -2.14 5.35
N LEU A 144 15.14 -2.36 6.13
CA LEU A 144 13.79 -2.54 5.59
C LEU A 144 13.32 -1.30 4.82
N PHE A 145 13.59 -0.10 5.35
CA PHE A 145 13.30 1.16 4.66
C PHE A 145 14.12 1.29 3.36
N LEU A 146 15.45 1.15 3.45
CA LEU A 146 16.36 1.37 2.33
C LEU A 146 16.09 0.41 1.17
N ARG A 147 15.82 -0.86 1.48
CA ARG A 147 15.54 -1.90 0.48
C ARG A 147 14.16 -1.73 -0.17
N ARG A 148 13.28 -0.90 0.41
CA ARG A 148 11.86 -0.80 0.04
C ARG A 148 11.23 -2.19 -0.07
N VAL A 149 11.41 -3.02 0.97
CA VAL A 149 11.04 -4.43 0.89
C VAL A 149 9.54 -4.54 0.64
N ASN A 150 9.18 -4.87 -0.59
CA ASN A 150 7.81 -5.18 -0.94
C ASN A 150 7.55 -6.67 -0.71
N VAL A 151 7.29 -7.03 0.56
CA VAL A 151 6.95 -8.41 0.96
C VAL A 151 5.62 -8.86 0.33
N ALA A 152 4.82 -7.93 -0.17
CA ALA A 152 3.51 -8.17 -0.75
C ALA A 152 3.48 -7.78 -2.24
N THR A 153 4.51 -8.13 -3.01
CA THR A 153 4.56 -7.92 -4.47
C THR A 153 3.30 -8.43 -5.17
N ASP A 154 2.73 -9.55 -4.70
CA ASP A 154 1.46 -10.09 -5.19
C ASP A 154 0.27 -9.19 -4.82
N LEU A 155 0.22 -8.65 -3.60
CA LEU A 155 -0.81 -7.69 -3.19
C LEU A 155 -0.69 -6.37 -3.95
N THR A 156 0.51 -5.81 -4.12
CA THR A 156 0.76 -4.61 -4.93
C THR A 156 0.39 -4.84 -6.40
N SER A 157 0.71 -6.01 -6.96
CA SER A 157 0.35 -6.37 -8.33
C SER A 157 -1.16 -6.52 -8.48
N LYS A 158 -1.83 -7.19 -7.55
CA LYS A 158 -3.29 -7.25 -7.47
C LYS A 158 -3.88 -5.85 -7.29
N LEU A 159 -3.23 -4.98 -6.50
CA LEU A 159 -3.70 -3.61 -6.30
C LEU A 159 -3.63 -2.77 -7.57
N LYS A 160 -2.58 -2.93 -8.38
CA LYS A 160 -2.39 -2.28 -9.69
C LYS A 160 -3.30 -2.80 -10.79
N LEU A 161 -3.54 -4.11 -10.82
CA LEU A 161 -4.43 -4.72 -11.82
C LEU A 161 -5.89 -4.30 -11.60
N LEU A 162 -6.29 -4.12 -10.34
CA LEU A 162 -7.65 -3.77 -9.96
C LEU A 162 -7.96 -2.27 -10.01
N SER A 163 -6.96 -1.42 -10.27
CA SER A 163 -7.09 0.04 -10.40
C SER A 163 -7.05 0.53 -11.86
N LYS A 164 -6.82 -0.37 -12.84
CA LYS A 164 -7.03 -0.05 -14.25
C LYS A 164 -8.53 -0.14 -14.56
N PRO A 165 -9.18 0.94 -15.04
CA PRO A 165 -10.54 0.81 -15.57
C PRO A 165 -10.52 -0.15 -16.75
N HIS A 166 -11.49 -1.05 -16.80
CA HIS A 166 -11.74 -1.90 -17.94
C HIS A 166 -12.03 -0.96 -19.13
N GLN A 167 -11.06 -0.78 -20.03
CA GLN A 167 -11.41 -0.34 -21.36
C GLN A 167 -12.13 -1.52 -21.99
N GLU A 168 -13.45 -1.46 -22.01
CA GLU A 168 -14.23 -2.19 -23.00
C GLU A 168 -13.67 -1.79 -24.36
N GLU A 169 -13.17 -2.77 -25.10
CA GLU A 169 -12.87 -2.57 -26.52
C GLU A 169 -14.19 -2.25 -27.24
N ALA A 170 -14.42 -0.95 -27.41
CA ALA A 170 -15.48 -0.44 -28.25
C ALA A 170 -15.23 -0.88 -29.70
N GLY A 171 -15.98 -1.90 -30.11
CA GLY A 171 -16.50 -2.11 -31.47
C GLY A 171 -15.56 -1.77 -32.64
N SER A 172 -14.76 -2.76 -33.05
CA SER A 172 -14.31 -2.84 -34.44
C SER A 172 -15.49 -3.20 -35.33
N GLY A 173 -16.06 -2.20 -36.01
CA GLY A 173 -17.22 -2.33 -36.88
C GLY A 173 -17.01 -3.26 -38.08
N ILE A 174 -18.09 -3.92 -38.47
CA ILE A 174 -18.30 -4.43 -39.83
C ILE A 174 -19.51 -3.67 -40.38
N PRO A 175 -19.38 -2.89 -41.47
CA PRO A 175 -20.51 -2.26 -42.11
C PRO A 175 -21.12 -3.20 -43.16
N SER A 176 -22.43 -3.42 -43.10
CA SER A 176 -23.20 -3.93 -44.25
C SER A 176 -24.65 -3.48 -44.19
N THR A 177 -24.90 -2.40 -44.93
CA THR A 177 -26.06 -1.99 -45.77
C THR A 177 -27.51 -2.35 -45.37
N PRO A 178 -28.47 -1.41 -45.57
CA PRO A 178 -29.90 -1.63 -45.31
C PRO A 178 -30.64 -2.05 -46.59
N GLU A 179 -31.23 -3.25 -46.62
CA GLU A 179 -32.37 -3.64 -47.47
C GLU A 179 -32.70 -5.12 -47.23
N ASP A 180 -33.77 -5.42 -46.50
CA ASP A 180 -35.10 -5.69 -47.08
C ASP A 180 -36.04 -6.22 -45.99
N ARG A 181 -37.30 -5.82 -46.11
CA ARG A 181 -38.40 -6.12 -45.20
C ARG A 181 -39.00 -7.47 -45.58
N GLN A 182 -39.13 -8.40 -44.63
CA GLN A 182 -40.24 -9.35 -44.63
C GLN A 182 -40.50 -9.91 -43.23
N GLU A 183 -41.69 -9.59 -42.69
CA GLU A 183 -42.34 -10.26 -41.57
C GLU A 183 -42.77 -11.67 -41.99
N VAL A 184 -42.53 -12.69 -41.16
CA VAL A 184 -43.44 -13.84 -40.99
C VAL A 184 -43.35 -14.35 -39.55
N SER A 185 -44.50 -14.43 -38.89
CA SER A 185 -44.75 -15.02 -37.58
C SER A 185 -44.81 -16.56 -37.63
N THR A 186 -44.44 -17.24 -36.54
CA THR A 186 -45.16 -18.39 -35.92
C THR A 186 -44.27 -19.13 -34.89
N THR A 187 -44.79 -19.31 -33.67
CA THR A 187 -44.35 -20.28 -32.63
C THR A 187 -45.03 -21.65 -32.88
N PRO A 188 -44.80 -22.72 -32.08
CA PRO A 188 -43.70 -23.09 -31.17
C PRO A 188 -43.18 -24.54 -31.38
N GLY A 189 -42.03 -24.93 -30.82
CA GLY A 189 -41.61 -26.33 -30.79
C GLY A 189 -40.24 -26.55 -30.17
N GLY A 190 -40.19 -27.30 -29.06
CA GLY A 190 -39.01 -27.38 -28.18
C GLY A 190 -37.91 -28.34 -28.62
N ASN A 191 -36.77 -28.25 -27.93
CA ASN A 191 -36.13 -29.38 -27.23
C ASN A 191 -34.90 -28.87 -26.48
N ALA A 192 -34.74 -29.27 -25.22
CA ALA A 192 -33.55 -29.02 -24.42
C ALA A 192 -32.50 -30.11 -24.68
N PRO A 193 -31.19 -29.79 -24.79
CA PRO A 193 -30.14 -30.78 -24.66
C PRO A 193 -29.46 -30.73 -23.28
N LYS A 194 -29.21 -31.94 -22.80
CA LYS A 194 -28.70 -32.37 -21.49
C LYS A 194 -27.26 -31.94 -21.21
N GLY A 195 -26.95 -31.84 -19.92
CA GLY A 195 -25.67 -31.44 -19.36
C GLY A 195 -24.49 -32.38 -19.62
N LYS A 196 -23.29 -31.84 -19.39
CA LYS A 196 -22.03 -32.59 -19.30
C LYS A 196 -21.55 -32.60 -17.85
N THR A 197 -21.55 -33.81 -17.28
CA THR A 197 -20.95 -34.18 -16.01
C THR A 197 -19.42 -34.13 -16.13
N TRP A 198 -18.73 -33.55 -15.15
CA TRP A 198 -17.27 -33.61 -15.02
C TRP A 198 -16.92 -34.70 -13.99
N GLU A 199 -16.14 -35.70 -14.40
CA GLU A 199 -15.60 -36.72 -13.49
C GLU A 199 -14.22 -36.30 -12.97
N LEU A 200 -14.06 -36.31 -11.65
CA LEU A 200 -12.79 -36.14 -10.95
C LEU A 200 -11.98 -37.45 -11.03
N LYS A 201 -10.78 -37.40 -11.63
CA LYS A 201 -9.83 -38.52 -11.55
C LYS A 201 -8.91 -38.35 -10.34
N ALA A 202 -9.21 -39.09 -9.27
CA ALA A 202 -8.28 -39.32 -8.17
C ALA A 202 -7.15 -40.26 -8.63
N ARG A 203 -5.89 -39.87 -8.43
CA ARG A 203 -4.72 -40.73 -8.66
C ARG A 203 -4.20 -41.20 -7.31
N GLY A 204 -4.64 -42.39 -6.90
CA GLY A 204 -4.06 -43.13 -5.78
C GLY A 204 -2.66 -43.64 -6.13
N GLY A 205 -1.77 -43.65 -5.14
CA GLY A 205 -0.44 -44.24 -5.24
C GLY A 205 -0.45 -45.76 -5.06
N LYS A 206 0.68 -46.39 -5.40
CA LYS A 206 1.39 -47.38 -4.58
C LYS A 206 2.69 -47.86 -5.25
N ASP A 207 3.71 -47.90 -4.41
CA ASP A 207 4.74 -48.94 -4.21
C ASP A 207 5.60 -49.40 -5.40
N LYS A 208 6.91 -49.10 -5.30
CA LYS A 208 8.00 -50.09 -5.16
C LYS A 208 9.21 -49.45 -4.51
#